data_AF-A0AAN8A9Z2-F1
#
_entry.id   AF-A0AAN8A9Z2-F1
#
_cell.length_a   1.000
_cell.length_b   1.000
_cell.length_c   1.000
_cell.angle_alpha   90.00
_cell.angle_beta   90.00
_cell.angle_gamma   90.00
#
_symmetry.space_group_name_H-M   'P 1'
#
loop_
_entity.id
_entity.type
_entity.pdbx_description
1 polymer ?
#
loop_
_entity_poly.entity_id
_entity_poly.type
_entity_poly.pdbx_seq_one_letter_code
_entity_poly.pdbx_strand_id
1 'polypeptide(L)'
;MTLWHNVWMFHRCHKEAVSLSGFRSVLLMSCLILVLSVSMYPGLWSIGVQLHSALTGSYAPGHHSLLLINSPNEMAAKDIGRAIMERRLAASINILSRTSTMYYWKGEIQDASEVLMLVKTKTSRIQQVIDFVRSVHPYDNPEVLSLLVEDGSLAYMKWMDEAIPDD
;
A
#
# COMPACT_ATOMS: atom_id res chain seq x y z
N MET A 1 50.03 -15.38 52.34
CA MET A 1 49.89 -14.13 51.53
C MET A 1 49.12 -14.31 50.21
N THR A 2 48.77 -15.53 49.79
CA THR A 2 48.09 -15.81 48.51
C THR A 2 46.55 -15.79 48.57
N LEU A 3 45.95 -16.09 49.73
CA LEU A 3 44.48 -16.11 49.89
C LEU A 3 43.82 -14.72 49.74
N TRP A 4 44.42 -13.68 50.30
CA TRP A 4 43.87 -12.32 50.23
C TRP A 4 43.95 -11.72 48.81
N HIS A 5 44.98 -12.08 48.04
CA HIS A 5 45.13 -11.62 46.65
C HIS A 5 44.06 -12.25 45.73
N ASN A 6 43.74 -13.53 45.95
CA ASN A 6 42.69 -14.23 45.21
C ASN A 6 41.29 -13.72 45.55
N VAL A 7 41.00 -13.41 46.82
CA VAL A 7 39.72 -12.83 47.23
C VAL A 7 39.54 -11.42 46.64
N TRP A 8 40.59 -10.59 46.64
CA TRP A 8 40.54 -9.25 46.04
C TRP A 8 40.36 -9.30 44.52
N MET A 9 41.07 -10.18 43.81
CA MET A 9 40.86 -10.40 42.37
C MET A 9 39.45 -10.91 42.06
N PHE A 10 38.91 -11.83 42.87
CA PHE A 10 37.55 -12.34 42.66
C PHE A 10 36.50 -11.25 42.86
N HIS A 11 36.65 -10.41 43.89
CA HIS A 11 35.75 -9.29 44.16
C HIS A 11 35.82 -8.20 43.09
N ARG A 12 37.01 -7.95 42.54
CA ARG A 12 37.22 -7.00 41.43
C ARG A 12 36.61 -7.52 40.11
N CYS A 13 36.86 -8.78 39.78
CA CYS A 13 36.31 -9.44 38.59
C CYS A 13 34.77 -9.52 38.65
N HIS A 14 34.20 -9.80 39.82
CA HIS A 14 32.75 -9.80 40.04
C HIS A 14 32.13 -8.39 39.86
N LYS A 15 32.77 -7.32 40.35
CA LYS A 15 32.30 -5.95 40.13
C LYS A 15 32.35 -5.53 38.66
N GLU A 16 33.41 -5.90 37.94
CA GLU A 16 33.56 -5.62 36.51
C GLU A 16 32.52 -6.40 35.67
N ALA A 17 32.25 -7.66 36.00
CA ALA A 17 31.22 -8.47 35.34
C ALA A 17 29.79 -7.94 35.57
N VAL A 18 29.46 -7.50 36.79
CA VAL A 18 28.17 -6.88 37.12
C VAL A 18 27.99 -5.55 36.36
N SER A 19 29.03 -4.72 36.28
CA SER A 19 29.03 -3.47 35.50
C SER A 19 28.81 -3.72 34.00
N LEU A 20 29.52 -4.69 33.41
CA LEU A 20 29.32 -5.09 32.01
C LEU A 20 27.91 -5.64 31.76
N SER A 21 27.32 -6.38 32.72
CA SER A 21 25.97 -6.93 32.59
C SER A 21 24.88 -5.84 32.63
N GLY A 22 25.03 -4.84 33.50
CA GLY A 22 24.14 -3.68 33.58
C GLY A 22 24.22 -2.82 32.31
N PHE A 23 25.42 -2.59 31.79
CA PHE A 23 25.62 -1.85 30.54
C PHE A 23 25.00 -2.59 29.34
N ARG A 24 25.17 -3.92 29.25
CA ARG A 24 24.52 -4.75 28.22
C ARG A 24 22.99 -4.72 28.34
N SER A 25 22.44 -4.74 29.55
CA SER A 25 20.99 -4.67 29.76
C SER A 25 20.40 -3.32 29.35
N VAL A 26 21.05 -2.21 29.72
CA VAL A 26 20.62 -0.85 29.30
C VAL A 26 20.71 -0.68 27.79
N LEU A 27 21.78 -1.18 27.16
CA LEU A 27 21.93 -1.14 25.70
C LEU A 27 20.85 -1.98 24.98
N LEU A 28 20.51 -3.15 25.51
CA LEU A 28 19.43 -3.98 24.96
C LEU A 28 18.07 -3.30 25.10
N MET A 29 17.78 -2.67 26.24
CA MET A 29 16.53 -1.94 26.45
C MET A 29 16.43 -0.70 25.55
N SER A 30 17.51 0.05 25.37
CA SER A 30 17.52 1.22 24.48
C SER A 30 17.35 0.82 23.01
N CYS A 31 18.01 -0.26 22.57
CA CYS A 31 17.78 -0.84 21.25
C CYS A 31 16.33 -1.30 21.07
N LEU A 32 15.72 -1.95 22.07
CA LEU A 32 14.32 -2.37 22.01
C LEU A 32 13.38 -1.18 21.86
N ILE A 33 13.59 -0.11 22.64
CA ILE A 33 12.77 1.11 22.56
C ILE A 33 12.92 1.78 21.19
N LEU A 34 14.14 1.85 20.64
CA LEU A 34 14.38 2.40 19.30
C LEU A 34 13.73 1.55 18.21
N VAL A 35 13.81 0.22 18.30
CA VAL A 35 13.16 -0.69 17.35
C VAL A 35 11.64 -0.54 17.41
N LEU A 36 11.07 -0.47 18.61
CA LEU A 36 9.63 -0.27 18.79
C LEU A 36 9.18 1.12 18.30
N SER A 37 9.93 2.18 18.59
CA SER A 37 9.58 3.52 18.13
C SER A 37 9.66 3.65 16.61
N VAL A 38 10.73 3.15 15.99
CA VAL A 38 10.89 3.11 14.53
C VAL A 38 9.80 2.24 13.88
N SER A 39 9.45 1.11 14.50
CA SER A 39 8.38 0.24 13.99
C SER A 39 6.99 0.86 14.10
N MET A 40 6.72 1.66 15.13
CA MET A 40 5.42 2.31 15.36
C MET A 40 5.28 3.66 14.64
N TYR A 41 6.39 4.29 14.29
CA TYR A 41 6.41 5.60 13.65
C TYR A 41 5.55 5.70 12.36
N PRO A 42 5.55 4.72 11.44
CA PRO A 42 4.71 4.81 10.23
C PRO A 42 3.21 4.85 10.54
N GLY A 43 2.77 4.08 11.55
CA GLY A 43 1.36 4.06 11.96
C GLY A 43 0.95 5.39 12.62
N LEU A 44 1.79 5.90 13.53
CA LEU A 44 1.56 7.20 14.16
C LEU A 44 1.56 8.35 13.14
N TRP A 45 2.45 8.30 12.15
CA TRP A 45 2.47 9.25 11.05
C TRP A 45 1.18 9.21 10.23
N SER A 46 0.72 8.02 9.84
CA SER A 46 -0.51 7.85 9.07
C SER A 46 -1.74 8.39 9.82
N ILE A 47 -1.86 8.07 11.11
CA ILE A 47 -2.93 8.60 11.97
C ILE A 47 -2.85 10.12 12.06
N GLY A 48 -1.64 10.68 12.23
CA GLY A 48 -1.43 12.13 12.27
C GLY A 48 -1.90 12.84 10.99
N VAL A 49 -1.60 12.27 9.82
CA VAL A 49 -2.03 12.79 8.52
C VAL A 49 -3.55 12.71 8.36
N GLN A 50 -4.17 11.58 8.72
CA GLN A 50 -5.63 11.41 8.66
C GLN A 50 -6.35 12.36 9.60
N LEU A 51 -5.85 12.52 10.84
CA LEU A 51 -6.41 13.45 11.81
C LEU A 51 -6.28 14.90 11.34
N HIS A 52 -5.13 15.27 10.78
CA HIS A 52 -4.93 16.60 10.22
C HIS A 52 -5.93 16.89 9.09
N SER A 53 -6.06 15.96 8.14
CA SER A 53 -7.05 16.04 7.05
C SER A 53 -8.47 16.21 7.58
N ALA A 54 -8.87 15.43 8.58
CA ALA A 54 -10.19 15.54 9.21
C ALA A 54 -10.42 16.90 9.88
N LEU A 55 -9.39 17.50 10.49
CA LEU A 55 -9.48 18.79 11.17
C LEU A 55 -9.45 19.98 10.21
N THR A 56 -8.66 19.91 9.14
CA THR A 56 -8.51 21.01 8.17
C THR A 56 -9.53 20.95 7.04
N GLY A 57 -10.27 19.83 6.91
CA GLY A 57 -11.11 19.55 5.75
C GLY A 57 -10.30 19.27 4.48
N SER A 58 -9.00 19.00 4.61
CA SER A 58 -8.14 18.57 3.51
C SER A 58 -8.43 17.12 3.13
N TYR A 59 -8.03 16.72 1.93
CA TYR A 59 -8.20 15.34 1.45
C TYR A 59 -7.36 14.37 2.29
N ALA A 60 -7.91 13.17 2.54
CA ALA A 60 -7.19 12.10 3.22
C ALA A 60 -6.40 11.27 2.19
N PRO A 61 -5.05 11.28 2.22
CA PRO A 61 -4.25 10.53 1.26
C PRO A 61 -4.58 9.04 1.29
N GLY A 62 -4.67 8.43 0.10
CA GLY A 62 -4.99 7.02 -0.06
C GLY A 62 -6.45 6.63 0.12
N HIS A 63 -7.38 7.58 0.29
CA HIS A 63 -8.82 7.27 0.36
C HIS A 63 -9.38 6.74 -0.98
N HIS A 64 -8.88 7.29 -2.09
CA HIS A 64 -9.16 6.87 -3.45
C HIS A 64 -7.95 6.24 -4.12
N SER A 65 -8.22 5.44 -5.15
CA SER A 65 -7.23 4.77 -5.96
C SER A 65 -7.56 4.83 -7.45
N LEU A 66 -6.50 4.83 -8.25
CA LEU A 66 -6.55 4.68 -9.70
C LEU A 66 -6.14 3.25 -10.05
N LEU A 67 -7.01 2.50 -10.71
CA LEU A 67 -6.68 1.19 -11.26
C LEU A 67 -6.34 1.30 -12.75
N LEU A 68 -5.29 0.60 -13.14
CA LEU A 68 -4.87 0.37 -14.52
C LEU A 68 -5.32 -1.04 -14.90
N ILE A 69 -6.14 -1.15 -15.94
CA ILE A 69 -6.65 -2.44 -16.43
C ILE A 69 -6.45 -2.51 -17.94
N ASN A 70 -5.77 -3.55 -18.43
CA ASN A 70 -5.66 -3.79 -19.87
C ASN A 70 -6.86 -4.60 -20.39
N SER A 71 -7.16 -4.47 -21.67
CA SER A 71 -8.23 -5.21 -22.35
C SER A 71 -7.82 -5.51 -23.79
N PRO A 72 -8.20 -6.65 -24.37
CA PRO A 72 -7.82 -7.05 -25.73
C PRO A 72 -8.32 -6.10 -26.83
N ASN A 73 -9.43 -5.39 -26.59
CA ASN A 73 -9.99 -4.46 -27.56
C ASN A 73 -10.93 -3.45 -26.90
N GLU A 74 -11.36 -2.46 -27.68
CA GLU A 74 -12.20 -1.35 -27.23
C GLU A 74 -13.62 -1.79 -26.82
N MET A 75 -14.16 -2.83 -27.48
CA MET A 75 -15.49 -3.36 -27.15
C MET A 75 -15.48 -4.01 -25.77
N ALA A 76 -14.53 -4.92 -25.53
CA ALA A 76 -14.33 -5.54 -24.22
C ALA A 76 -14.08 -4.49 -23.13
N ALA A 77 -13.26 -3.47 -23.40
CA ALA A 77 -13.00 -2.40 -22.44
C ALA A 77 -14.27 -1.60 -22.09
N LYS A 78 -15.12 -1.31 -23.09
CA LYS A 78 -16.40 -0.62 -22.88
C LYS A 78 -17.40 -1.48 -22.13
N ASP A 79 -17.48 -2.77 -22.41
CA ASP A 79 -18.41 -3.68 -21.78
C ASP A 79 -18.03 -3.92 -20.31
N ILE A 80 -16.75 -4.19 -20.03
CA ILE A 80 -16.22 -4.28 -18.67
C ILE A 80 -16.43 -2.96 -17.93
N GLY A 81 -16.08 -1.84 -18.56
CA GLY A 81 -16.22 -0.51 -17.96
C GLY A 81 -17.68 -0.19 -17.60
N ARG A 82 -18.62 -0.47 -18.51
CA ARG A 82 -20.05 -0.28 -18.26
C ARG A 82 -20.51 -1.14 -17.09
N ALA A 83 -20.11 -2.42 -17.05
CA ALA A 83 -20.53 -3.32 -15.98
C ALA A 83 -19.95 -2.94 -14.60
N ILE A 84 -18.71 -2.40 -14.54
CA ILE A 84 -18.14 -1.82 -13.31
C ILE A 84 -19.00 -0.62 -12.83
N MET A 85 -19.35 0.28 -13.75
CA MET A 85 -20.12 1.48 -13.45
C MET A 85 -21.56 1.18 -13.02
N GLU A 86 -22.22 0.21 -13.67
CA GLU A 86 -23.58 -0.24 -13.32
C GLU A 86 -23.66 -0.79 -11.89
N ARG A 87 -22.59 -1.45 -11.45
CA ARG A 87 -22.44 -1.97 -10.08
C ARG A 87 -21.97 -0.92 -9.08
N ARG A 88 -21.75 0.32 -9.52
CA ARG A 88 -21.16 1.42 -8.74
C ARG A 88 -19.83 1.05 -8.07
N LEU A 89 -19.02 0.22 -8.72
CA LEU A 89 -17.70 -0.16 -8.21
C LEU A 89 -16.61 0.88 -8.54
N ALA A 90 -16.91 1.86 -9.41
CA ALA A 90 -16.03 2.96 -9.75
C ALA A 90 -16.85 4.22 -10.04
N ALA A 91 -16.21 5.38 -9.88
CA ALA A 91 -16.82 6.69 -10.09
C ALA A 91 -16.64 7.14 -11.54
N SER A 92 -15.48 6.83 -12.14
CA SER A 92 -15.22 7.12 -13.55
C SER A 92 -14.18 6.18 -14.15
N ILE A 93 -14.24 6.03 -15.47
CA ILE A 93 -13.32 5.20 -16.25
C ILE A 93 -12.92 5.98 -17.49
N ASN A 94 -11.62 6.15 -17.72
CA ASN A 94 -11.13 6.63 -19.02
C ASN A 94 -10.64 5.42 -19.82
N ILE A 95 -11.00 5.38 -21.10
CA ILE A 95 -10.58 4.32 -22.02
C ILE A 95 -9.59 4.93 -23.01
N LEU A 96 -8.36 4.44 -22.97
CA LEU A 96 -7.27 4.85 -23.87
C LEU A 96 -7.14 3.81 -24.98
N SER A 97 -7.74 4.11 -26.12
CA SER A 97 -7.73 3.23 -27.29
C SER A 97 -6.36 3.16 -27.96
N ARG A 98 -6.05 2.02 -28.59
CA ARG A 98 -4.87 1.80 -29.45
C ARG A 98 -3.53 1.91 -28.71
N THR A 99 -3.40 1.23 -27.58
CA THR A 99 -2.09 1.04 -26.95
C THR A 99 -1.38 -0.16 -27.59
N SER A 100 -0.04 -0.10 -27.69
CA SER A 100 0.79 -1.26 -28.02
C SER A 100 1.47 -1.71 -26.73
N THR A 101 1.32 -3.00 -26.44
CA THR A 101 1.88 -3.66 -25.27
C THR A 101 2.89 -4.68 -25.75
N MET A 102 4.16 -4.53 -25.33
CA MET A 102 5.19 -5.53 -25.55
C MET A 102 5.47 -6.30 -24.26
N TYR A 103 5.51 -7.62 -24.33
CA TYR A 103 5.72 -8.47 -23.16
C TYR A 103 6.44 -9.77 -23.53
N TYR A 104 7.04 -10.41 -22.53
CA TYR A 104 7.66 -11.72 -22.73
C TYR A 104 6.62 -12.84 -22.55
N TRP A 105 6.55 -13.73 -23.54
CA TRP A 105 5.75 -14.95 -23.45
C TRP A 105 6.52 -16.12 -24.04
N LYS A 106 6.65 -17.20 -23.26
CA LYS A 106 7.37 -18.43 -23.65
C LYS A 106 8.79 -18.18 -24.19
N GLY A 107 9.48 -17.16 -23.66
CA GLY A 107 10.85 -16.82 -24.04
C GLY A 107 10.99 -15.88 -25.23
N GLU A 108 9.88 -15.45 -25.84
CA GLU A 108 9.87 -14.53 -26.98
C GLU A 108 9.18 -13.21 -26.61
N ILE A 109 9.58 -12.13 -27.27
CA ILE A 109 8.88 -10.84 -27.17
C ILE A 109 7.64 -10.92 -28.05
N GLN A 110 6.49 -10.66 -27.45
CA GLN A 110 5.21 -10.49 -28.13
C GLN A 110 4.88 -9.00 -28.23
N ASP A 111 4.19 -8.63 -29.29
CA ASP A 111 3.56 -7.31 -29.46
C ASP A 111 2.06 -7.53 -29.62
N ALA A 112 1.27 -6.82 -28.82
CA ALA A 112 -0.18 -6.88 -28.86
C ALA A 112 -0.75 -5.46 -28.89
N SER A 113 -1.81 -5.27 -29.69
CA SER A 113 -2.64 -4.09 -29.58
C SER A 113 -3.66 -4.30 -28.47
N GLU A 114 -3.67 -3.41 -27.49
CA GLU A 114 -4.56 -3.46 -26.35
C GLU A 114 -5.27 -2.11 -26.14
N VAL A 115 -6.11 -2.07 -25.12
CA VAL A 115 -6.79 -0.87 -24.64
C VAL A 115 -6.54 -0.75 -23.14
N LEU A 116 -6.06 0.41 -22.70
CA LEU A 116 -5.83 0.68 -21.28
C LEU A 116 -7.03 1.42 -20.68
N MET A 117 -7.53 0.91 -19.55
CA MET A 117 -8.58 1.52 -18.76
C MET A 117 -7.98 2.15 -17.49
N LEU A 118 -8.38 3.40 -17.24
CA LEU A 118 -8.02 4.17 -16.04
C LEU A 118 -9.25 4.31 -15.15
N VAL A 119 -9.42 3.40 -14.20
CA VAL A 119 -10.61 3.28 -13.33
C VAL A 119 -10.36 4.01 -12.02
N LYS A 120 -11.16 5.04 -11.70
CA LYS A 120 -11.06 5.78 -10.43
C LYS A 120 -12.12 5.27 -9.47
N THR A 121 -11.70 4.83 -8.30
CA THR A 121 -12.57 4.25 -7.29
C THR A 121 -12.07 4.55 -5.87
N LYS A 122 -12.85 4.18 -4.86
CA LYS A 122 -12.41 4.18 -3.46
C LYS A 122 -11.40 3.05 -3.24
N THR A 123 -10.38 3.30 -2.43
CA THR A 123 -9.36 2.28 -2.10
C THR A 123 -9.99 1.06 -1.44
N SER A 124 -11.08 1.22 -0.68
CA SER A 124 -11.85 0.12 -0.08
C SER A 124 -12.52 -0.81 -1.11
N ARG A 125 -12.70 -0.37 -2.36
CA ARG A 125 -13.39 -1.10 -3.44
C ARG A 125 -12.45 -1.88 -4.36
N ILE A 126 -11.14 -1.70 -4.23
CA ILE A 126 -10.14 -2.30 -5.14
C ILE A 126 -10.36 -3.80 -5.29
N GLN A 127 -10.50 -4.53 -4.17
CA GLN A 127 -10.64 -5.98 -4.23
C GLN A 127 -11.92 -6.41 -4.96
N GLN A 128 -13.04 -5.71 -4.71
CA GLN A 128 -14.30 -5.98 -5.40
C GLN A 128 -14.18 -5.72 -6.91
N VAL A 129 -13.46 -4.67 -7.31
CA VAL A 129 -13.20 -4.39 -8.74
C VAL A 129 -12.32 -5.49 -9.34
N ILE A 130 -11.24 -5.90 -8.66
CA ILE A 130 -10.35 -6.98 -9.12
C ILE A 130 -11.13 -8.28 -9.33
N ASP A 131 -11.90 -8.69 -8.32
CA ASP A 131 -12.66 -9.94 -8.36
C ASP A 131 -13.72 -9.90 -9.47
N PHE A 132 -14.41 -8.77 -9.60
CA PHE A 132 -15.38 -8.59 -10.67
C PHE A 132 -14.73 -8.65 -12.05
N VAL A 133 -13.64 -7.90 -12.28
CA VAL A 133 -12.92 -7.89 -13.55
C VAL A 133 -12.46 -9.30 -13.90
N ARG A 134 -11.84 -10.04 -12.96
CA ARG A 134 -11.43 -11.43 -13.20
C ARG A 134 -12.58 -12.35 -13.61
N SER A 135 -13.80 -12.09 -13.14
CA SER A 135 -14.97 -12.92 -13.50
C SER A 135 -15.52 -12.68 -14.91
N VAL A 136 -15.25 -11.50 -15.49
CA VAL A 136 -15.81 -11.10 -16.80
C VAL A 136 -14.76 -10.88 -17.88
N HIS A 137 -13.48 -10.81 -17.51
CA HIS A 137 -12.40 -10.47 -18.43
C HIS A 137 -12.12 -11.62 -19.41
N PRO A 138 -11.86 -11.34 -20.71
CA PRO A 138 -11.57 -12.39 -21.70
C PRO A 138 -10.29 -13.19 -21.45
N TYR A 139 -9.32 -12.58 -20.75
CA TYR A 139 -8.07 -13.24 -20.34
C TYR A 139 -8.22 -13.92 -18.98
N ASP A 140 -7.60 -15.10 -18.83
CA ASP A 140 -7.57 -15.85 -17.56
C ASP A 140 -6.88 -15.08 -16.43
N ASN A 141 -5.89 -14.26 -16.77
CA ASN A 141 -5.13 -13.44 -15.83
C ASN A 141 -5.01 -12.00 -16.34
N PRO A 142 -6.06 -11.16 -16.16
CA PRO A 142 -6.01 -9.76 -16.57
C PRO A 142 -4.98 -8.96 -15.77
N GLU A 143 -4.37 -7.96 -16.39
CA GLU A 143 -3.58 -6.97 -15.67
C GLU A 143 -4.55 -6.05 -14.90
N VAL A 144 -4.38 -5.98 -13.58
CA VAL A 144 -5.07 -5.01 -12.72
C VAL A 144 -4.08 -4.48 -11.69
N LEU A 145 -3.65 -3.22 -11.85
CA LEU A 145 -2.70 -2.56 -10.95
C LEU A 145 -3.36 -1.35 -10.28
N SER A 146 -3.11 -1.11 -9.00
CA SER A 146 -3.67 0.03 -8.26
C SER A 146 -2.60 1.03 -7.83
N LEU A 147 -2.91 2.31 -7.96
CA LEU A 147 -2.09 3.43 -7.49
C LEU A 147 -2.91 4.27 -6.50
N LEU A 148 -2.34 4.57 -5.34
CA LEU A 148 -2.99 5.42 -4.34
C LEU A 148 -3.03 6.87 -4.83
N VAL A 149 -4.16 7.53 -4.60
CA VAL A 149 -4.30 8.97 -4.84
C VAL A 149 -3.90 9.70 -3.56
N GLU A 150 -2.81 10.46 -3.64
CA GLU A 150 -2.28 11.23 -2.50
C GLU A 150 -2.98 12.59 -2.32
N ASP A 151 -3.40 13.23 -3.42
CA ASP A 151 -4.03 14.55 -3.39
C ASP A 151 -4.91 14.79 -4.63
N GLY A 152 -5.76 15.82 -4.57
CA GLY A 152 -6.51 16.34 -5.70
C GLY A 152 -7.62 17.30 -5.28
N SER A 153 -8.50 17.63 -6.23
CA SER A 153 -9.58 18.57 -5.97
C SER A 153 -10.60 18.00 -4.98
N LEU A 154 -10.80 18.66 -3.83
CA LEU A 154 -11.76 18.25 -2.80
C LEU A 154 -13.18 18.05 -3.34
N ALA A 155 -13.61 18.93 -4.25
CA ALA A 155 -14.92 18.82 -4.88
C ALA A 155 -15.03 17.55 -5.73
N TYR A 156 -13.96 17.17 -6.43
CA TYR A 156 -13.92 15.95 -7.23
C TYR A 156 -13.87 14.70 -6.35
N MET A 157 -13.08 14.71 -5.27
CA MET A 157 -13.01 13.60 -4.31
C MET A 157 -14.38 13.35 -3.66
N LYS A 158 -15.05 14.42 -3.22
CA LYS A 158 -16.40 14.33 -2.67
C LYS A 158 -17.41 13.76 -3.67
N TRP A 159 -17.33 14.17 -4.94
CA TRP A 159 -18.17 13.60 -5.99
C TRP A 159 -17.91 12.11 -6.19
N MET A 160 -16.65 11.65 -6.11
CA MET A 160 -16.34 10.22 -6.18
C MET A 160 -16.95 9.44 -5.01
N ASP A 161 -16.92 10.02 -3.80
CA ASP A 161 -17.56 9.43 -2.63
C ASP A 161 -19.07 9.28 -2.79
N GLU A 162 -19.73 10.30 -3.37
CA GLU A 162 -21.16 10.27 -3.66
C GLU A 162 -21.53 9.30 -4.80
N ALA A 163 -20.66 9.18 -5.81
CA ALA A 163 -20.86 8.28 -6.94
C ALA A 163 -20.72 6.80 -6.54
N ILE A 164 -19.90 6.51 -5.53
CA ILE A 164 -19.64 5.17 -4.99
C ILE A 164 -20.05 5.15 -3.51
N PRO A 165 -21.32 4.94 -3.18
CA PRO A 165 -21.77 4.85 -1.79
C PRO A 165 -21.00 3.76 -1.04
N ASP A 166 -20.81 3.94 0.27
CA ASP A 166 -20.39 2.82 1.13
C ASP A 166 -21.62 1.91 1.33
N ASP A 167 -21.46 0.61 1.11
CA ASP A 167 -22.56 -0.38 1.23
C ASP A 167 -23.04 -0.52 2.69
#